data_AF-A0A926FY23-F1
#
_entry.id   AF-A0A926FY23-F1
#
_cell.length_a   1.000
_cell.length_b   1.000
_cell.length_c   1.000
_cell.angle_alpha   90.00
_cell.angle_beta   90.00
_cell.angle_gamma   90.00
#
_symmetry.space_group_name_H-M   'P 1'
#
loop_
_entity.id
_entity.type
_entity.pdbx_description
1 polymer ?
#
loop_
_entity_poly.entity_id
_entity_poly.type
_entity_poly.pdbx_seq_one_letter_code
_entity_poly.pdbx_strand_id
1 'polypeptide(L)'
;MHKFTFQAAALALGVFPLAAQAGPIVAASCNSVASPAGCLFQGNINSNPNPANVNGYKNAEALYNLFNDTHPSAGPDITLNYLFDTDTTAGLITGVGSAAGTWSIPGYYVNFFAVKAGPSFVLYKIAQATSGTWDTFDIPHGANPRELSHIVFFGGAVPEPAAWGMMIGGFGLAGAAVRRRKAKVQTKLA
;
A
#
# COMPACT_ATOMS: atom_id res chain seq x y z
N MET A 1 -65.99 9.00 36.86
CA MET A 1 -64.83 9.92 36.78
C MET A 1 -63.56 9.09 36.82
N HIS A 2 -62.94 8.79 35.69
CA HIS A 2 -61.69 8.01 35.61
C HIS A 2 -60.64 8.90 34.94
N LYS A 3 -59.59 9.22 35.69
CA LYS A 3 -58.47 10.05 35.22
C LYS A 3 -57.44 9.13 34.58
N PHE A 4 -57.21 9.29 33.27
CA PHE A 4 -56.10 8.66 32.56
C PHE A 4 -54.94 9.64 32.49
N THR A 5 -53.83 9.31 33.13
CA THR A 5 -52.53 9.99 33.00
C THR A 5 -51.70 9.28 31.95
N PHE A 6 -51.31 10.00 30.89
CA PHE A 6 -50.30 9.56 29.91
C PHE A 6 -48.91 9.97 30.41
N GLN A 7 -48.00 9.01 30.55
CA GLN A 7 -46.56 9.30 30.67
C GLN A 7 -45.93 9.31 29.28
N ALA A 8 -45.28 10.42 28.93
CA ALA A 8 -44.45 10.52 27.73
C ALA A 8 -43.05 9.98 28.05
N ALA A 9 -42.67 8.87 27.40
CA ALA A 9 -41.30 8.39 27.40
C ALA A 9 -40.50 9.20 26.38
N ALA A 10 -39.57 10.03 26.85
CA ALA A 10 -38.63 10.73 25.99
C ALA A 10 -37.56 9.74 25.49
N LEU A 11 -37.58 9.43 24.19
CA LEU A 11 -36.45 8.77 23.53
C LEU A 11 -35.27 9.75 23.45
N ALA A 12 -34.21 9.46 24.19
CA ALA A 12 -32.93 10.13 24.01
C ALA A 12 -32.31 9.65 22.69
N LEU A 13 -32.32 10.50 21.66
CA LEU A 13 -31.49 10.30 20.48
C LEU A 13 -30.03 10.56 20.86
N GLY A 14 -29.28 9.48 21.06
CA GLY A 14 -27.84 9.54 21.21
C GLY A 14 -27.21 10.01 19.89
N VAL A 15 -26.69 11.24 19.87
CA VAL A 15 -25.82 11.71 18.80
C VAL A 15 -24.42 11.17 19.12
N PHE A 16 -24.03 10.07 18.46
CA PHE A 16 -22.65 9.64 18.47
C PHE A 16 -21.82 10.63 17.64
N PRO A 17 -20.66 11.10 18.13
CA PRO A 17 -19.77 11.91 17.31
C PRO A 17 -19.26 11.07 16.14
N LEU A 18 -19.56 11.52 14.92
CA LEU A 18 -18.90 11.06 13.70
C LEU A 18 -17.43 11.46 13.80
N ALA A 19 -16.58 10.51 14.18
CA ALA A 19 -15.15 10.65 13.93
C ALA A 19 -14.97 10.81 12.42
N ALA A 20 -14.34 11.91 11.99
CA ALA A 20 -13.87 12.02 10.63
C ALA A 20 -13.03 10.76 10.33
N GLN A 21 -13.34 10.09 9.24
CA GLN A 21 -12.78 8.81 8.83
C GLN A 21 -11.89 9.07 7.60
N ALA A 22 -10.96 8.17 7.26
CA ALA A 22 -10.59 8.09 5.84
C ALA A 22 -11.90 7.95 5.11
N GLY A 23 -12.14 8.77 4.09
CA GLY A 23 -13.46 8.82 3.52
C GLY A 23 -13.89 7.41 3.12
N PRO A 24 -15.17 7.07 3.36
CA PRO A 24 -15.64 5.70 3.28
C PRO A 24 -15.28 5.07 1.94
N ILE A 25 -15.03 3.77 1.94
CA ILE A 25 -14.92 3.00 0.70
C ILE A 25 -16.20 3.23 -0.09
N VAL A 26 -16.03 3.64 -1.35
CA VAL A 26 -17.16 3.74 -2.27
C VAL A 26 -17.49 2.32 -2.71
N ALA A 27 -18.38 1.65 -1.97
CA ALA A 27 -18.68 0.23 -2.16
C ALA A 27 -19.08 -0.13 -3.60
N ALA A 28 -19.78 0.76 -4.30
CA ALA A 28 -20.13 0.58 -5.71
C ALA A 28 -18.93 0.60 -6.67
N SER A 29 -17.77 1.06 -6.21
CA SER A 29 -16.52 1.24 -6.95
C SER A 29 -15.35 0.52 -6.27
N CYS A 30 -15.64 -0.53 -5.49
CA CYS A 30 -14.65 -1.41 -4.89
C CYS A 30 -15.14 -2.85 -4.97
N ASN A 31 -14.55 -3.63 -5.86
CA ASN A 31 -14.69 -5.09 -5.84
C ASN A 31 -13.56 -5.70 -5.01
N SER A 32 -12.32 -5.35 -5.33
CA SER A 32 -11.10 -5.75 -4.62
C SER A 32 -9.97 -4.78 -4.94
N VAL A 33 -9.05 -4.55 -4.02
CA VAL A 33 -7.80 -3.83 -4.34
C VAL A 33 -6.96 -4.58 -5.38
N ALA A 34 -7.15 -5.89 -5.53
CA ALA A 34 -6.49 -6.71 -6.56
C ALA A 34 -7.16 -6.61 -7.94
N SER A 35 -8.31 -5.96 -8.04
CA SER A 35 -8.96 -5.72 -9.32
C SER A 35 -8.19 -4.65 -10.11
N PRO A 36 -8.24 -4.67 -11.46
CA PRO A 36 -7.56 -3.65 -12.27
C PRO A 36 -7.98 -2.21 -11.94
N ALA A 37 -9.22 -2.00 -11.50
CA ALA A 37 -9.75 -0.70 -11.10
C ALA A 37 -9.46 -0.35 -9.62
N GLY A 38 -8.83 -1.25 -8.87
CA GLY A 38 -8.56 -1.08 -7.45
C GLY A 38 -9.82 -0.91 -6.60
N CYS A 39 -9.67 -0.20 -5.48
CA CYS A 39 -10.79 0.23 -4.64
C CYS A 39 -10.75 1.72 -4.41
N LEU A 40 -11.87 2.39 -4.68
CA LEU A 40 -12.03 3.83 -4.49
C LEU A 40 -12.39 4.17 -3.05
N PHE A 41 -11.66 5.14 -2.49
CA PHE A 41 -11.87 5.73 -1.19
C PHE A 41 -12.15 7.22 -1.35
N GLN A 42 -13.03 7.75 -0.51
CA GLN A 42 -13.17 9.19 -0.38
C GLN A 42 -12.07 9.74 0.55
N GLY A 43 -11.79 11.04 0.48
CA GLY A 43 -10.82 11.70 1.35
C GLY A 43 -9.38 11.52 0.90
N ASN A 44 -8.47 11.57 1.87
CA ASN A 44 -7.02 11.62 1.65
C ASN A 44 -6.31 10.41 2.25
N ILE A 45 -5.09 10.15 1.78
CA ILE A 45 -4.19 9.16 2.34
C ILE A 45 -2.81 9.80 2.59
N ASN A 46 -2.10 9.41 3.64
CA ASN A 46 -0.78 9.93 3.97
C ASN A 46 0.05 8.90 4.74
N SER A 47 1.30 9.27 5.03
CA SER A 47 2.29 8.45 5.73
C SER A 47 2.07 8.31 7.24
N ASN A 48 0.97 8.84 7.81
CA ASN A 48 0.72 8.77 9.24
C ASN A 48 0.36 7.33 9.68
N PRO A 49 1.13 6.70 10.59
CA PRO A 49 0.89 5.33 11.04
C PRO A 49 -0.20 5.22 12.12
N ASN A 50 -0.74 6.33 12.63
CA ASN A 50 -1.77 6.30 13.64
C ASN A 50 -3.11 5.81 13.02
N PRO A 51 -3.69 4.69 13.47
CA PRO A 51 -4.97 4.18 12.94
C PRO A 51 -6.15 5.11 13.21
N ALA A 52 -6.05 6.01 14.19
CA ALA A 52 -7.04 7.04 14.48
C ALA A 52 -6.90 8.27 13.56
N ASN A 53 -5.79 8.39 12.82
CA ASN A 53 -5.67 9.46 11.83
C ASN A 53 -6.55 9.11 10.63
N VAL A 54 -7.51 9.99 10.39
CA VAL A 54 -8.50 9.89 9.33
C VAL A 54 -7.84 9.81 7.95
N ASN A 55 -6.71 10.46 7.73
CA ASN A 55 -5.99 10.39 6.46
C ASN A 55 -4.83 9.38 6.51
N GLY A 56 -4.66 8.64 7.61
CA GLY A 56 -3.54 7.71 7.79
C GLY A 56 -3.74 6.44 6.97
N TYR A 57 -2.66 5.92 6.38
CA TYR A 57 -2.71 4.66 5.64
C TYR A 57 -3.21 3.48 6.49
N LYS A 58 -2.96 3.48 7.82
CA LYS A 58 -3.51 2.47 8.73
C LYS A 58 -5.02 2.56 8.91
N ASN A 59 -5.62 3.74 8.73
CA ASN A 59 -7.07 3.87 8.69
C ASN A 59 -7.65 3.28 7.40
N ALA A 60 -7.03 3.57 6.25
CA ALA A 60 -7.42 2.98 4.96
C ALA A 60 -7.31 1.44 4.96
N GLU A 61 -6.23 0.89 5.55
CA GLU A 61 -6.06 -0.56 5.79
C GLU A 61 -7.23 -1.13 6.60
N ALA A 62 -7.56 -0.51 7.73
CA ALA A 62 -8.65 -0.96 8.60
C ALA A 62 -10.02 -0.91 7.90
N LEU A 63 -10.29 0.16 7.14
CA LEU A 63 -11.53 0.27 6.36
C LEU A 63 -11.63 -0.80 5.29
N TYR A 64 -10.54 -1.11 4.59
CA TYR A 64 -10.54 -2.17 3.60
C TYR A 64 -10.80 -3.54 4.22
N ASN A 65 -10.13 -3.87 5.32
CA ASN A 65 -10.31 -5.16 5.99
C ASN A 65 -11.74 -5.30 6.54
N LEU A 66 -12.31 -4.23 7.10
CA LEU A 66 -13.73 -4.22 7.51
C LEU A 66 -14.69 -4.39 6.32
N PHE A 67 -14.40 -3.77 5.17
CA PHE A 67 -15.17 -3.96 3.95
C PHE A 67 -15.07 -5.42 3.47
N ASN A 68 -13.87 -5.99 3.51
CA ASN A 68 -13.59 -7.36 3.11
C ASN A 68 -14.34 -8.39 3.99
N ASP A 69 -14.40 -8.18 5.30
CA ASP A 69 -15.16 -9.01 6.24
C ASP A 69 -16.66 -9.10 5.87
N THR A 70 -17.19 -8.03 5.28
CA THR A 70 -18.59 -7.97 4.83
C THR A 70 -18.76 -8.31 3.35
N HIS A 71 -17.68 -8.32 2.57
CA HIS A 71 -17.64 -8.62 1.14
C HIS A 71 -16.48 -9.58 0.81
N PRO A 72 -16.61 -10.89 1.12
CA PRO A 72 -15.50 -11.84 0.97
C PRO A 72 -14.96 -12.01 -0.46
N SER A 73 -15.71 -11.54 -1.47
CA SER A 73 -15.24 -11.45 -2.85
C SER A 73 -14.10 -10.45 -3.04
N ALA A 74 -13.88 -9.54 -2.09
CA ALA A 74 -12.77 -8.58 -2.12
C ALA A 74 -11.40 -9.21 -1.84
N GLY A 75 -11.37 -10.45 -1.35
CA GLY A 75 -10.16 -11.26 -1.21
C GLY A 75 -9.69 -11.36 0.24
N PRO A 76 -8.37 -11.47 0.50
CA PRO A 76 -7.87 -11.48 1.86
C PRO A 76 -7.67 -10.06 2.39
N ASP A 77 -7.65 -9.95 3.72
CA ASP A 77 -7.20 -8.76 4.42
C ASP A 77 -5.79 -8.36 3.99
N ILE A 78 -5.54 -7.06 4.06
CA ILE A 78 -4.28 -6.46 3.63
C ILE A 78 -3.52 -5.90 4.82
N THR A 79 -2.21 -5.77 4.61
CA THR A 79 -1.31 -5.03 5.48
C THR A 79 -0.52 -4.07 4.63
N LEU A 80 -0.68 -2.79 4.89
CA LEU A 80 0.03 -1.70 4.26
C LEU A 80 1.29 -1.40 5.09
N ASN A 81 2.45 -1.61 4.46
CA ASN A 81 3.76 -1.28 5.01
C ASN A 81 4.29 -0.07 4.24
N TYR A 82 4.19 1.11 4.84
CA TYR A 82 4.58 2.37 4.20
C TYR A 82 6.04 2.35 3.73
N LEU A 83 6.28 2.81 2.50
CA LEU A 83 7.60 3.03 1.93
C LEU A 83 7.85 4.53 1.75
N PHE A 84 7.17 5.13 0.78
CA PHE A 84 7.38 6.51 0.36
C PHE A 84 6.07 7.16 -0.06
N ASP A 85 6.03 8.49 -0.04
CA ASP A 85 5.00 9.29 -0.68
C ASP A 85 5.64 10.39 -1.55
N THR A 86 4.92 10.82 -2.57
CA THR A 86 5.42 11.84 -3.50
C THR A 86 5.34 13.28 -2.95
N ASP A 87 4.68 13.49 -1.80
CA ASP A 87 4.63 14.80 -1.13
C ASP A 87 5.93 15.11 -0.39
N THR A 88 6.57 14.06 0.15
CA THR A 88 7.82 14.15 0.93
C THR A 88 9.04 13.69 0.15
N THR A 89 8.85 12.84 -0.88
CA THR A 89 9.94 12.23 -1.65
C THR A 89 9.77 12.52 -3.14
N ALA A 90 10.59 13.45 -3.65
CA ALA A 90 10.62 13.79 -5.06
C ALA A 90 11.35 12.73 -5.91
N GLY A 91 11.05 12.69 -7.21
CA GLY A 91 11.79 11.87 -8.19
C GLY A 91 11.35 10.40 -8.28
N LEU A 92 10.32 9.99 -7.52
CA LEU A 92 9.78 8.62 -7.57
C LEU A 92 8.92 8.36 -8.81
N ILE A 93 8.38 9.41 -9.41
CA ILE A 93 7.39 9.34 -10.48
C ILE A 93 7.73 10.26 -11.65
N THR A 94 7.22 9.91 -12.83
CA THR A 94 7.10 10.80 -13.99
C THR A 94 5.64 11.25 -14.14
N GLY A 95 5.39 12.27 -14.96
CA GLY A 95 4.02 12.74 -15.23
C GLY A 95 3.41 13.58 -14.10
N VAL A 96 4.23 14.26 -13.27
CA VAL A 96 3.73 15.24 -12.31
C VAL A 96 2.94 16.33 -13.05
N GLY A 97 1.75 16.68 -12.57
CA GLY A 97 0.82 17.58 -13.26
C GLY A 97 0.13 16.96 -14.48
N SER A 98 0.29 15.64 -14.70
CA SER A 98 -0.41 14.89 -15.75
C SER A 98 -1.42 13.92 -15.16
N ALA A 99 -2.25 13.36 -16.03
CA ALA A 99 -3.26 12.35 -15.72
C ALA A 99 -2.70 10.95 -15.43
N ALA A 100 -1.48 10.69 -15.93
CA ALA A 100 -0.83 9.39 -15.94
C ALA A 100 0.68 9.56 -16.01
N GLY A 101 1.40 8.52 -15.61
CA GLY A 101 2.84 8.47 -15.64
C GLY A 101 3.39 7.11 -15.24
N THR A 102 4.67 7.10 -14.90
CA THR A 102 5.39 5.93 -14.39
C THR A 102 5.93 6.19 -13.00
N TRP A 103 6.26 5.12 -12.29
CA TRP A 103 6.97 5.15 -11.02
C TRP A 103 8.14 4.16 -11.05
N SER A 104 9.20 4.46 -10.31
CA SER A 104 10.38 3.62 -10.17
C SER A 104 10.98 3.78 -8.78
N ILE A 105 11.11 2.67 -8.05
CA ILE A 105 11.59 2.63 -6.67
C ILE A 105 12.66 1.53 -6.55
N PRO A 106 13.90 1.78 -7.04
CA PRO A 106 14.98 0.82 -6.93
C PRO A 106 15.27 0.43 -5.47
N GLY A 107 15.54 -0.85 -5.22
CA GLY A 107 15.83 -1.35 -3.87
C GLY A 107 14.60 -1.71 -3.04
N TYR A 108 13.38 -1.48 -3.54
CA TYR A 108 12.14 -1.84 -2.87
C TYR A 108 11.18 -2.52 -3.84
N TYR A 109 10.41 -3.49 -3.34
CA TYR A 109 9.25 -4.00 -4.06
C TYR A 109 8.00 -3.31 -3.53
N VAL A 110 7.15 -2.88 -4.45
CA VAL A 110 5.83 -2.32 -4.18
C VAL A 110 4.80 -3.44 -4.32
N ASN A 111 3.98 -3.62 -3.28
CA ASN A 111 2.84 -4.54 -3.26
C ASN A 111 1.53 -3.79 -3.42
N PHE A 112 1.47 -2.56 -2.90
CA PHE A 112 0.32 -1.69 -3.01
C PHE A 112 0.76 -0.27 -3.28
N PHE A 113 -0.06 0.48 -3.99
CA PHE A 113 0.10 1.93 -4.06
C PHE A 113 -1.28 2.59 -4.12
N ALA A 114 -1.36 3.79 -3.57
CA ALA A 114 -2.56 4.59 -3.57
C ALA A 114 -2.36 5.83 -4.44
N VAL A 115 -3.22 6.03 -5.43
CA VAL A 115 -3.19 7.21 -6.31
C VAL A 115 -4.23 8.21 -5.84
N LYS A 116 -3.81 9.41 -5.46
CA LYS A 116 -4.67 10.47 -4.96
C LYS A 116 -4.91 11.52 -6.04
N ALA A 117 -6.18 11.83 -6.29
CA ALA A 117 -6.56 12.97 -7.11
C ALA A 117 -7.86 13.62 -6.61
N GLY A 118 -7.94 14.95 -6.61
CA GLY A 118 -9.16 15.67 -6.19
C GLY A 118 -9.61 15.34 -4.76
N PRO A 119 -10.86 14.87 -4.52
CA PRO A 119 -11.36 14.52 -3.20
C PRO A 119 -11.22 13.03 -2.83
N SER A 120 -10.62 12.20 -3.69
CA SER A 120 -10.62 10.73 -3.53
C SER A 120 -9.25 10.12 -3.83
N PHE A 121 -9.04 8.87 -3.45
CA PHE A 121 -7.90 8.05 -3.89
C PHE A 121 -8.35 6.64 -4.26
N VAL A 122 -7.58 5.97 -5.12
CA VAL A 122 -7.76 4.54 -5.39
C VAL A 122 -6.56 3.77 -4.85
N LEU A 123 -6.83 2.70 -4.12
CA LEU A 123 -5.82 1.77 -3.62
C LEU A 123 -5.75 0.55 -4.55
N TYR A 124 -4.54 0.27 -5.04
CA TYR A 124 -4.26 -0.88 -5.90
C TYR A 124 -3.34 -1.85 -5.20
N LYS A 125 -3.60 -3.15 -5.39
CA LYS A 125 -2.66 -4.24 -5.14
C LYS A 125 -2.07 -4.67 -6.47
N ILE A 126 -0.76 -4.78 -6.52
CA ILE A 126 -0.02 -5.22 -7.70
C ILE A 126 0.80 -6.46 -7.42
N ALA A 127 1.18 -7.15 -8.48
CA ALA A 127 2.30 -8.07 -8.40
C ALA A 127 3.54 -7.29 -7.95
N GLN A 128 4.34 -7.89 -7.05
CA GLN A 128 5.55 -7.27 -6.53
C GLN A 128 6.42 -6.72 -7.66
N ALA A 129 6.61 -5.40 -7.68
CA ALA A 129 7.32 -4.71 -8.74
C ALA A 129 8.15 -3.56 -8.19
N THR A 130 9.26 -3.24 -8.86
CA THR A 130 10.12 -2.09 -8.53
C THR A 130 9.82 -0.86 -9.39
N SER A 131 8.99 -1.03 -10.42
CA SER A 131 8.52 0.03 -11.31
C SER A 131 7.15 -0.32 -11.89
N GLY A 132 6.44 0.69 -12.38
CA GLY A 132 5.15 0.50 -13.01
C GLY A 132 4.56 1.79 -13.55
N THR A 133 3.28 1.73 -13.91
CA THR A 133 2.49 2.86 -14.39
C THR A 133 1.48 3.27 -13.34
N TRP A 134 1.03 4.51 -13.41
CA TRP A 134 -0.09 5.04 -12.64
C TRP A 134 -0.95 5.93 -13.54
N ASP A 135 -2.23 6.03 -13.22
CA ASP A 135 -3.15 7.00 -13.82
C ASP A 135 -4.25 7.38 -12.83
N THR A 136 -5.05 8.38 -13.21
CA THR A 136 -6.16 8.90 -12.40
C THR A 136 -7.52 8.59 -13.02
N PHE A 137 -7.59 7.70 -14.02
CA PHE A 137 -8.82 7.44 -14.78
C PHE A 137 -9.87 6.68 -13.97
N ASP A 138 -9.47 5.88 -13.00
CA ASP A 138 -10.38 5.17 -12.09
C ASP A 138 -10.94 6.04 -10.95
N ILE A 139 -10.57 7.34 -10.89
CA ILE A 139 -11.00 8.27 -9.84
C ILE A 139 -12.19 9.11 -10.38
N PRO A 140 -13.43 8.91 -9.90
CA PRO A 140 -14.58 9.65 -10.41
C PRO A 140 -14.50 11.17 -10.12
N HIS A 141 -14.49 12.02 -11.17
CA HIS A 141 -15.67 12.77 -11.64
C HIS A 141 -15.33 13.82 -12.75
N GLY A 142 -16.12 13.81 -13.85
CA GLY A 142 -16.35 14.97 -14.73
C GLY A 142 -15.44 15.13 -15.95
N ALA A 143 -15.39 14.14 -16.85
CA ALA A 143 -14.83 14.20 -18.21
C ALA A 143 -13.36 14.61 -18.41
N ASN A 144 -12.62 14.96 -17.35
CA ASN A 144 -11.19 15.28 -17.43
C ASN A 144 -10.41 14.54 -16.34
N PRO A 145 -9.27 13.90 -16.68
CA PRO A 145 -8.38 13.38 -15.65
C PRO A 145 -7.86 14.54 -14.80
N ARG A 146 -7.86 14.34 -13.48
CA ARG A 146 -7.34 15.34 -12.54
C ARG A 146 -5.82 15.25 -12.51
N GLU A 147 -5.20 16.39 -12.25
CA GLU A 147 -3.79 16.38 -11.91
C GLU A 147 -3.60 15.54 -10.65
N LEU A 148 -2.59 14.67 -10.71
CA LEU A 148 -2.14 13.89 -9.57
C LEU A 148 -1.87 14.80 -8.38
N SER A 149 -2.45 14.47 -7.22
CA SER A 149 -2.10 15.13 -5.97
C SER A 149 -0.84 14.50 -5.39
N HIS A 150 -0.89 13.19 -5.12
CA HIS A 150 0.27 12.41 -4.71
C HIS A 150 0.03 10.92 -4.91
N ILE A 151 1.09 10.13 -4.76
CA ILE A 151 1.03 8.67 -4.67
C ILE A 151 1.71 8.24 -3.38
N VAL A 152 1.11 7.26 -2.69
CA VAL A 152 1.71 6.59 -1.53
C VAL A 152 2.03 5.15 -1.90
N PHE A 153 3.25 4.72 -1.64
CA PHE A 153 3.74 3.38 -1.97
C PHE A 153 3.88 2.51 -0.72
N PHE A 154 3.52 1.24 -0.85
CA PHE A 154 3.60 0.25 0.22
C PHE A 154 4.25 -1.04 -0.26
N GLY A 155 5.06 -1.65 0.59
CA GLY A 155 5.76 -2.89 0.28
C GLY A 155 6.92 -3.17 1.21
N GLY A 156 8.04 -3.62 0.67
CA GLY A 156 9.21 -4.01 1.46
C GLY A 156 10.53 -3.75 0.75
N ALA A 157 11.60 -3.66 1.53
CA ALA A 157 12.95 -3.61 0.98
C ALA A 157 13.23 -4.91 0.22
N VAL A 158 13.78 -4.79 -0.99
CA VAL A 158 14.42 -5.91 -1.66
C VAL A 158 15.58 -6.31 -0.75
N PRO A 159 15.67 -7.56 -0.27
CA PRO A 159 16.81 -7.99 0.51
C PRO A 159 18.07 -7.66 -0.28
N GLU A 160 18.85 -6.71 0.23
CA GLU A 160 20.14 -6.37 -0.36
C GLU A 160 20.93 -7.65 -0.54
N PRO A 161 21.71 -7.75 -1.62
CA PRO A 161 21.96 -9.03 -2.21
C PRO A 161 22.94 -9.81 -1.34
N ALA A 162 22.39 -10.63 -0.46
CA ALA A 162 23.07 -11.76 0.17
C ALA A 162 23.77 -12.62 -0.91
N ALA A 163 23.37 -12.51 -2.18
CA ALA A 163 24.08 -13.01 -3.33
C ALA A 163 25.56 -12.57 -3.40
N TRP A 164 25.92 -11.32 -3.04
CA TRP A 164 27.33 -10.88 -3.07
C TRP A 164 28.10 -11.48 -1.92
N GLY A 165 27.49 -11.56 -0.73
CA GLY A 165 28.06 -12.27 0.42
C GLY A 165 28.23 -13.78 0.16
N MET A 166 27.25 -14.41 -0.49
CA MET A 166 27.28 -15.81 -0.92
C MET A 166 28.29 -16.03 -2.05
N MET A 167 28.45 -15.08 -2.98
CA MET A 167 29.42 -15.14 -4.07
C MET A 167 30.83 -15.02 -3.52
N ILE A 168 31.10 -14.02 -2.68
CA ILE A 168 32.40 -13.85 -2.01
C ILE A 168 32.69 -15.04 -1.09
N GLY A 169 31.71 -15.48 -0.29
CA GLY A 169 31.83 -16.65 0.57
C GLY A 169 32.09 -17.93 -0.22
N GLY A 170 31.37 -18.14 -1.32
CA GLY A 170 31.53 -19.27 -2.22
C GLY A 170 32.90 -19.30 -2.90
N PHE A 171 33.38 -18.16 -3.42
CA PHE A 171 34.72 -18.05 -4.02
C PHE A 171 35.83 -18.19 -2.98
N GLY A 172 35.65 -17.64 -1.77
CA GLY A 172 36.58 -17.79 -0.66
C GLY A 172 36.73 -19.26 -0.25
N LEU A 173 35.61 -19.98 -0.10
CA LEU A 173 35.60 -21.41 0.21
C LEU A 173 36.22 -22.26 -0.90
N ALA A 174 35.86 -21.99 -2.16
CA ALA A 174 36.42 -22.69 -3.32
C ALA A 174 37.94 -22.49 -3.41
N GLY A 175 38.42 -21.25 -3.26
CA GLY A 175 39.84 -20.92 -3.22
C GLY A 175 40.59 -21.62 -2.09
N ALA A 176 40.01 -21.63 -0.88
CA ALA A 176 40.58 -22.34 0.27
C ALA A 176 40.64 -23.85 0.06
N ALA A 177 39.66 -24.44 -0.62
CA ALA A 177 39.66 -25.87 -0.95
C ALA A 177 40.79 -26.23 -1.93
N VAL A 178 41.03 -25.41 -2.96
CA VAL A 178 42.14 -25.59 -3.91
C VAL A 178 43.50 -25.49 -3.21
N ARG A 179 43.69 -24.49 -2.34
CA ARG A 179 44.94 -24.31 -1.59
C ARG A 179 45.24 -25.50 -0.66
N ARG A 180 44.22 -26.06 0.02
CA ARG A 180 44.38 -27.26 0.86
C ARG A 180 44.81 -28.50 0.09
N ARG A 181 44.38 -28.68 -1.17
CA ARG A 181 44.79 -29.84 -1.98
C ARG A 181 46.26 -29.76 -2.40
N LYS A 182 46.75 -28.59 -2.81
CA LYS A 182 48.17 -28.43 -3.21
C LYS A 182 49.14 -28.75 -2.07
N ALA A 183 48.79 -28.43 -0.83
CA ALA A 183 49.61 -28.77 0.34
C ALA A 183 49.75 -30.30 0.59
N LYS A 184 48.81 -31.12 0.10
CA LYS A 184 48.83 -32.58 0.24
C LYS A 184 49.51 -33.30 -0.92
N VAL A 185 49.71 -32.65 -2.07
CA VAL A 185 50.38 -33.23 -3.24
C VAL A 185 51.86 -32.82 -3.20
N GLN A 186 52.62 -33.45 -2.30
CA GLN A 186 54.08 -33.44 -2.34
C GLN A 186 54.52 -34.63 -3.20
N THR A 187 54.99 -34.35 -4.41
CA THR A 187 55.63 -35.37 -5.25
C THR A 187 56.96 -35.78 -4.62
N LYS A 188 57.05 -37.01 -4.13
CA LYS A 188 58.35 -37.66 -3.90
C LYS A 188 59.05 -37.77 -5.26
N LEU A 189 60.05 -36.93 -5.47
CA LEU A 189 61.04 -37.13 -6.53
C LEU A 189 61.93 -38.30 -6.07
N ALA A 190 61.91 -39.37 -6.85
CA ALA A 190 62.81 -40.52 -6.74
C ALA A 190 64.02 -40.29 -7.65
#